data_AF-A0A1Q5XVN9-F1
#
_entry.id   AF-A0A1Q5XVN9-F1
#
_cell.length_a   1.000
_cell.length_b   1.000
_cell.length_c   1.000
_cell.angle_alpha   90.00
_cell.angle_beta   90.00
_cell.angle_gamma   90.00
#
_symmetry.space_group_name_H-M   'P 1'
#
loop_
_entity.id
_entity.type
_entity.pdbx_description
1 polymer ?
#
loop_
_entity_poly.entity_id
_entity_poly.type
_entity_poly.pdbx_seq_one_letter_code
_entity_poly.pdbx_strand_id
1 'polypeptide(L)'
;MQATEGATPDPTRFSRNLRLFVSLMVTAFFQIFFTPLAGAAVAILMLFSPYSIFWGNSTAAYSASDLLWMGGNFLLAGGAFALLWLGYWWMLYGLAEDRHIRLFPLHVLFAYFPLLFFLYQIDPGYDPMAMIVGNAGESTFMVCMAMTLAILFPLYSFGVYYFVLRPAGRPRKRYRFTLLCMVFAVIAIALLPVLWHIAPLLYPGLLEFPN
;
A
#
# COMPACT_ATOMS: atom_id res chain seq x y z
N MET A 1 -18.04 54.42 -19.80
CA MET A 1 -18.58 53.26 -19.04
C MET A 1 -17.96 52.00 -19.64
N GLN A 2 -16.95 51.44 -18.97
CA GLN A 2 -16.33 50.18 -19.39
C GLN A 2 -17.29 49.04 -19.05
N ALA A 3 -17.72 48.29 -20.07
CA ALA A 3 -18.43 47.04 -19.87
C ALA A 3 -17.45 46.04 -19.25
N THR A 4 -17.71 45.65 -18.00
CA THR A 4 -17.12 44.45 -17.41
C THR A 4 -17.64 43.26 -18.21
N GLU A 5 -16.83 42.74 -19.13
CA GLU A 5 -17.05 41.46 -19.79
C GLU A 5 -17.17 40.39 -18.70
N GLY A 6 -18.41 40.02 -18.38
CA GLY A 6 -18.72 38.85 -17.59
C GLY A 6 -18.25 37.64 -18.38
N ALA A 7 -17.06 37.13 -18.05
CA ALA A 7 -16.53 35.90 -18.59
C ALA A 7 -17.53 34.77 -18.31
N THR A 8 -18.28 34.36 -19.33
CA THR A 8 -19.14 33.19 -19.25
C THR A 8 -18.26 31.97 -18.95
N PRO A 9 -18.57 31.18 -17.90
CA PRO A 9 -17.74 30.04 -17.55
C PRO A 9 -17.75 29.02 -18.69
N ASP A 10 -16.57 28.73 -19.23
CA ASP A 10 -16.35 27.76 -20.31
C ASP A 10 -16.86 26.37 -19.88
N PRO A 11 -17.97 25.86 -20.45
CA PRO A 11 -18.61 24.63 -20.00
C PRO A 11 -17.71 23.41 -20.21
N THR A 12 -16.77 23.47 -21.15
CA THR A 12 -15.81 22.40 -21.40
C THR A 12 -14.77 22.29 -20.28
N ARG A 13 -14.31 23.42 -19.73
CA ARG A 13 -13.41 23.44 -18.57
C ARG A 13 -14.08 22.91 -17.32
N PHE A 14 -15.34 23.31 -17.10
CA PHE A 14 -16.12 22.82 -15.95
C PHE A 14 -16.29 21.30 -16.01
N SER A 15 -16.76 20.76 -17.13
CA SER A 15 -16.91 19.31 -17.33
C SER A 15 -15.59 18.55 -17.16
N ARG A 16 -14.48 19.09 -17.72
CA ARG A 16 -13.15 18.47 -17.60
C ARG A 16 -12.63 18.44 -16.17
N ASN A 17 -12.89 19.50 -15.39
CA ASN A 17 -12.51 19.57 -13.98
C ASN A 17 -13.42 18.69 -13.11
N LEU A 18 -14.71 18.60 -13.43
CA LEU A 18 -15.65 17.70 -12.75
C LEU A 18 -15.25 16.23 -12.95
N ARG A 19 -14.91 15.81 -14.18
CA ARG A 19 -14.42 14.45 -14.46
C ARG A 19 -13.15 14.12 -13.67
N LEU A 20 -12.21 15.07 -13.60
CA LEU A 20 -11.00 14.91 -12.80
C LEU A 20 -11.33 14.75 -11.31
N PHE A 21 -12.18 15.62 -10.77
CA PHE A 21 -12.60 15.56 -9.37
C PHE A 21 -13.27 14.23 -9.03
N VAL A 22 -14.20 13.78 -9.87
CA VAL A 22 -14.84 12.46 -9.73
C VAL A 22 -13.80 11.35 -9.77
N SER A 23 -12.84 11.40 -10.70
CA SER A 23 -11.79 10.39 -10.80
C SER A 23 -10.89 10.35 -9.55
N LEU A 24 -10.58 11.50 -8.95
CA LEU A 24 -9.84 11.59 -7.67
C LEU A 24 -10.65 11.03 -6.50
N MET A 25 -11.95 11.33 -6.40
CA MET A 25 -12.85 10.77 -5.40
C MET A 25 -12.93 9.25 -5.52
N VAL A 26 -13.07 8.73 -6.74
CA VAL A 26 -13.04 7.30 -7.01
C VAL A 26 -11.68 6.70 -6.61
N THR A 27 -10.57 7.40 -6.83
CA THR A 27 -9.23 6.94 -6.39
C THR A 27 -9.16 6.77 -4.88
N ALA A 28 -9.59 7.78 -4.13
CA ALA A 28 -9.64 7.72 -2.67
C ALA A 28 -10.58 6.62 -2.17
N PHE A 29 -11.74 6.47 -2.80
CA PHE A 29 -12.67 5.39 -2.51
C PHE A 29 -12.02 4.02 -2.72
N PHE A 30 -11.34 3.77 -3.85
CA PHE A 30 -10.65 2.50 -4.08
C PHE A 30 -9.59 2.19 -3.00
N GLN A 31 -8.89 3.18 -2.46
CA GLN A 31 -8.00 2.96 -1.33
C GLN A 31 -8.74 2.41 -0.10
N ILE A 32 -9.92 2.94 0.21
CA ILE A 32 -10.76 2.45 1.32
C ILE A 32 -11.17 0.99 1.13
N PHE A 33 -11.31 0.52 -0.12
CA PHE A 33 -11.62 -0.90 -0.40
C PHE A 33 -10.37 -1.79 -0.45
N PHE A 34 -9.27 -1.31 -1.04
CA PHE A 34 -8.06 -2.11 -1.22
C PHE A 34 -7.29 -2.30 0.09
N THR A 35 -7.33 -1.34 1.02
CA THR A 35 -6.59 -1.43 2.29
C THR A 35 -7.11 -2.56 3.19
N PRO A 36 -8.44 -2.68 3.46
CA PRO A 36 -8.98 -3.80 4.22
C PRO A 36 -8.79 -5.14 3.52
N LEU A 37 -8.87 -5.18 2.18
CA LEU A 37 -8.64 -6.42 1.44
C LEU A 37 -7.20 -6.90 1.57
N ALA A 38 -6.22 -5.98 1.57
CA ALA A 38 -4.85 -6.31 1.89
C ALA A 38 -4.73 -6.84 3.32
N GLY A 39 -5.32 -6.17 4.32
CA GLY A 39 -5.34 -6.64 5.70
C GLY A 39 -5.95 -8.04 5.85
N ALA A 40 -7.07 -8.32 5.18
CA ALA A 40 -7.69 -9.64 5.17
C ALA A 40 -6.80 -10.71 4.51
N ALA A 41 -6.14 -10.37 3.40
CA ALA A 41 -5.19 -11.29 2.75
C ALA A 41 -4.02 -11.63 3.68
N VAL A 42 -3.50 -10.64 4.43
CA VAL A 42 -2.46 -10.84 5.44
C VAL A 42 -2.93 -11.76 6.55
N ALA A 43 -4.09 -11.47 7.14
CA ALA A 43 -4.66 -12.28 8.22
C ALA A 43 -4.86 -13.73 7.76
N ILE A 44 -5.37 -13.95 6.54
CA ILE A 44 -5.53 -15.29 5.96
C ILE A 44 -4.18 -15.99 5.79
N LEU A 45 -3.15 -15.30 5.26
CA LEU A 45 -1.81 -15.88 5.13
C LEU A 45 -1.18 -16.22 6.49
N MET A 46 -1.47 -15.44 7.52
CA MET A 46 -1.02 -15.69 8.88
C MET A 46 -1.69 -16.94 9.49
N LEU A 47 -2.95 -17.24 9.17
CA LEU A 47 -3.61 -18.50 9.60
C LEU A 47 -2.90 -19.76 9.11
N PHE A 48 -2.22 -19.69 7.95
CA PHE A 48 -1.44 -20.80 7.40
C PHE A 48 0.04 -20.77 7.80
N SER A 49 0.44 -19.79 8.63
CA SER A 49 1.81 -19.69 9.10
C SER A 49 2.04 -20.57 10.34
N PRO A 50 3.17 -21.29 10.41
CA PRO A 50 3.50 -22.10 11.58
C PRO A 50 3.47 -21.26 12.85
N TYR A 51 2.74 -21.74 13.86
CA TYR A 51 2.56 -21.08 15.16
C TYR A 51 3.91 -20.67 15.80
N SER A 52 4.94 -21.50 15.65
CA SER A 52 6.29 -21.28 16.17
C SER A 52 7.02 -20.04 15.64
N ILE A 53 6.58 -19.47 14.51
CA ILE A 53 7.20 -18.30 13.89
C ILE A 53 6.83 -17.01 14.65
N PHE A 54 5.66 -16.97 15.30
CA PHE A 54 5.22 -15.80 16.06
C PHE A 54 5.03 -16.07 17.57
N TRP A 55 4.99 -17.34 18.00
CA TRP A 55 4.67 -17.77 19.37
C TRP A 55 5.82 -18.49 20.12
N GLY A 56 7.08 -18.33 19.69
CA GLY A 56 8.24 -19.01 20.30
C GLY A 56 9.16 -18.10 21.11
N ASN A 57 9.97 -18.69 21.99
CA ASN A 57 11.07 -18.04 22.76
C ASN A 57 12.14 -17.30 21.91
N SER A 58 11.95 -17.24 20.60
CA SER A 58 12.89 -16.77 19.59
C SER A 58 12.49 -15.43 18.97
N THR A 59 11.58 -14.67 19.57
CA THR A 59 11.21 -13.30 19.13
C THR A 59 12.43 -12.36 19.06
N ALA A 60 13.52 -12.68 19.76
CA ALA A 60 14.80 -11.97 19.70
C ALA A 60 15.76 -12.47 18.59
N ALA A 61 15.58 -13.68 18.04
CA ALA A 61 16.47 -14.27 17.04
C ALA A 61 15.74 -15.28 16.14
N TYR A 62 15.20 -14.80 15.02
CA TYR A 62 14.61 -15.67 14.00
C TYR A 62 15.67 -16.49 13.26
N SER A 63 15.41 -17.77 13.03
CA SER A 63 16.26 -18.58 12.15
C SER A 63 16.15 -18.12 10.70
N ALA A 64 17.16 -18.42 9.88
CA ALA A 64 17.15 -18.04 8.46
C ALA A 64 15.92 -18.59 7.70
N SER A 65 15.44 -19.78 8.06
CA SER A 65 14.22 -20.37 7.50
C SER A 65 12.95 -19.62 7.90
N ASP A 66 12.87 -19.16 9.15
CA ASP A 66 11.71 -18.40 9.65
C ASP A 66 11.64 -17.03 8.98
N LEU A 67 12.80 -16.38 8.81
CA LEU A 67 12.91 -15.10 8.09
C LEU A 67 12.52 -15.24 6.61
N LEU A 68 12.92 -16.33 5.95
CA LEU A 68 12.50 -16.61 4.57
C LEU A 68 10.99 -16.82 4.46
N TRP A 69 10.38 -17.50 5.43
CA TRP A 69 8.94 -17.73 5.45
C TRP A 69 8.15 -16.45 5.71
N MET A 70 8.57 -15.66 6.71
CA MET A 70 8.03 -14.33 6.99
C MET A 70 8.14 -13.41 5.78
N GLY A 71 9.32 -13.38 5.13
CA GLY A 71 9.55 -12.63 3.90
C GLY A 71 8.64 -13.09 2.77
N GLY A 72 8.40 -14.40 2.63
CA GLY A 72 7.47 -14.97 1.65
C GLY A 72 6.03 -14.46 1.84
N ASN A 73 5.49 -14.57 3.07
CA ASN A 73 4.16 -14.05 3.39
C ASN A 73 4.06 -12.54 3.18
N PHE A 74 5.11 -11.82 3.58
CA PHE A 74 5.24 -10.38 3.39
C PHE A 74 5.11 -10.00 1.91
N LEU A 75 5.84 -10.71 1.05
CA LEU A 75 5.83 -10.47 -0.39
C LEU A 75 4.52 -10.87 -1.06
N LEU A 76 3.87 -11.95 -0.62
CA LEU A 76 2.59 -12.39 -1.18
C LEU A 76 1.48 -11.38 -0.89
N ALA A 77 1.39 -10.90 0.35
CA ALA A 77 0.44 -9.87 0.73
C ALA A 77 0.70 -8.54 0.01
N GLY A 78 1.97 -8.08 0.02
CA GLY A 78 2.37 -6.87 -0.68
C GLY A 78 2.13 -6.97 -2.19
N GLY A 79 2.37 -8.14 -2.78
CA GLY A 79 2.12 -8.44 -4.18
C GLY A 79 0.64 -8.40 -4.54
N ALA A 80 -0.23 -8.97 -3.71
CA ALA A 80 -1.68 -8.92 -3.91
C ALA A 80 -2.19 -7.47 -3.91
N PHE A 81 -1.74 -6.66 -2.95
CA PHE A 81 -2.06 -5.23 -2.89
C PHE A 81 -1.52 -4.46 -4.11
N ALA A 82 -0.27 -4.71 -4.49
CA ALA A 82 0.37 -4.07 -5.64
C ALA A 82 -0.38 -4.38 -6.95
N LEU A 83 -0.88 -5.61 -7.13
CA LEU A 83 -1.62 -6.03 -8.32
C LEU A 83 -2.97 -5.31 -8.47
N LEU A 84 -3.71 -5.10 -7.38
CA LEU A 84 -4.96 -4.35 -7.41
C LEU A 84 -4.73 -2.90 -7.87
N TRP A 85 -3.70 -2.26 -7.33
CA TRP A 85 -3.30 -0.91 -7.74
C TRP A 85 -2.78 -0.86 -9.17
N LEU A 86 -2.04 -1.88 -9.62
CA LEU A 86 -1.66 -1.99 -11.04
C LEU A 86 -2.91 -2.01 -11.94
N GLY A 87 -3.89 -2.84 -11.60
CA GLY A 87 -5.15 -2.93 -12.34
C GLY A 87 -5.88 -1.58 -12.40
N TYR A 88 -5.93 -0.88 -11.26
CA TYR A 88 -6.54 0.45 -11.18
C TYR A 88 -5.80 1.49 -12.04
N TRP A 89 -4.47 1.55 -11.94
CA TRP A 89 -3.65 2.46 -12.75
C TRP A 89 -3.75 2.15 -14.24
N TRP A 90 -3.81 0.86 -14.61
CA TRP A 90 -4.02 0.44 -15.99
C TRP A 90 -5.39 0.90 -16.49
N MET A 91 -6.46 0.68 -15.71
CA MET A 91 -7.81 1.12 -16.07
C MET A 91 -7.85 2.64 -16.31
N LEU A 92 -7.32 3.45 -15.39
CA LEU A 92 -7.24 4.91 -15.56
C LEU A 92 -6.42 5.31 -16.79
N TYR A 93 -5.31 4.62 -17.06
CA TYR A 93 -4.48 4.86 -18.23
C TYR A 93 -5.21 4.53 -19.55
N GLY A 94 -6.04 3.47 -19.56
CA GLY A 94 -6.83 3.08 -20.72
C GLY A 94 -8.02 4.00 -20.99
N LEU A 95 -8.58 4.61 -19.95
CA LEU A 95 -9.67 5.58 -20.05
C LEU A 95 -9.19 7.00 -20.43
N ALA A 96 -7.88 7.25 -20.37
CA ALA A 96 -7.31 8.54 -20.72
C ALA A 96 -7.21 8.72 -22.25
N GLU A 97 -7.77 9.82 -22.76
CA GLU A 97 -7.81 10.17 -24.19
C GLU A 97 -6.41 10.13 -24.84
N ASP A 98 -5.40 10.72 -24.18
CA ASP A 98 -4.02 10.77 -24.69
C ASP A 98 -3.12 9.65 -24.18
N ARG A 99 -3.69 8.58 -23.57
CA ARG A 99 -2.93 7.57 -22.82
C ARG A 99 -2.00 8.19 -21.76
N HIS A 100 -2.48 9.26 -21.13
CA HIS A 100 -1.79 9.95 -20.04
C HIS A 100 -2.78 10.23 -18.93
N ILE A 101 -2.49 9.74 -17.73
CA ILE A 101 -3.32 10.04 -16.57
C ILE A 101 -3.07 11.49 -16.19
N ARG A 102 -4.08 12.34 -16.38
CA ARG A 102 -3.99 13.76 -16.07
C ARG A 102 -3.84 13.95 -14.57
N LEU A 103 -2.85 14.74 -14.16
CA LEU A 103 -2.52 14.99 -12.75
C LEU A 103 -2.32 13.70 -11.94
N PHE A 104 -1.60 12.73 -12.51
CA PHE A 104 -1.25 11.49 -11.82
C PHE A 104 -0.72 11.67 -10.38
N PRO A 105 0.18 12.63 -10.07
CA PRO A 105 0.61 12.86 -8.69
C PRO A 105 -0.55 13.16 -7.72
N LEU A 106 -1.60 13.83 -8.20
CA LEU A 106 -2.78 14.12 -7.40
C LEU A 106 -3.59 12.85 -7.12
N HIS A 107 -3.72 11.95 -8.09
CA HIS A 107 -4.31 10.63 -7.86
C HIS A 107 -3.54 9.83 -6.80
N VAL A 108 -2.21 9.84 -6.88
CA VAL A 108 -1.37 9.19 -5.86
C VAL A 108 -1.61 9.80 -4.48
N LEU A 109 -1.69 11.12 -4.35
CA LEU A 109 -2.00 11.78 -3.08
C LEU A 109 -3.39 11.40 -2.55
N PHE A 110 -4.41 11.39 -3.39
CA PHE A 110 -5.77 11.02 -3.00
C PHE A 110 -5.91 9.55 -2.58
N ALA A 111 -5.09 8.65 -3.15
CA ALA A 111 -4.96 7.28 -2.64
C ALA A 111 -4.13 7.24 -1.35
N TYR A 112 -3.10 8.07 -1.23
CA TYR A 112 -2.18 8.03 -0.10
C TYR A 112 -2.78 8.57 1.20
N PHE A 113 -3.63 9.60 1.14
CA PHE A 113 -4.24 10.18 2.33
C PHE A 113 -5.11 9.19 3.13
N PRO A 114 -6.07 8.46 2.52
CA PRO A 114 -6.82 7.44 3.25
C PRO A 114 -5.90 6.34 3.81
N LEU A 115 -4.84 5.97 3.08
CA LEU A 115 -3.89 4.98 3.58
C LEU A 115 -3.18 5.44 4.85
N LEU A 116 -2.68 6.67 4.87
CA LEU A 116 -2.05 7.27 6.05
C LEU A 116 -3.04 7.42 7.21
N PHE A 117 -4.29 7.77 6.89
CA PHE A 117 -5.36 7.85 7.88
C PHE A 117 -5.61 6.49 8.53
N PHE A 118 -5.69 5.40 7.74
CA PHE A 118 -5.78 4.05 8.28
C PHE A 118 -4.57 3.69 9.14
N LEU A 119 -3.35 3.97 8.67
CA LEU A 119 -2.12 3.69 9.41
C LEU A 119 -2.09 4.40 10.78
N TYR A 120 -2.55 5.65 10.83
CA TYR A 120 -2.64 6.43 12.08
C TYR A 120 -3.71 5.91 13.04
N GLN A 121 -4.76 5.26 12.53
CA GLN A 121 -5.80 4.65 13.35
C GLN A 121 -5.46 3.25 13.85
N ILE A 122 -4.36 2.64 13.40
CA ILE A 122 -3.93 1.35 13.94
C ILE A 122 -3.50 1.59 15.39
N ASP A 123 -4.25 1.04 16.34
CA ASP A 123 -3.89 0.98 17.75
C ASP A 123 -3.68 -0.48 18.14
N PRO A 124 -2.44 -1.00 18.01
CA PRO A 124 -2.14 -2.37 18.36
C PRO A 124 -2.00 -2.45 19.89
N GLY A 125 -3.13 -2.36 20.60
CA GLY A 125 -3.21 -2.62 22.03
C GLY A 125 -3.52 -4.09 22.30
N TYR A 126 -2.97 -4.62 23.40
CA TYR A 126 -3.29 -5.98 23.82
C TYR A 126 -4.68 -6.03 24.47
N ASP A 127 -5.62 -6.75 23.86
CA ASP A 127 -6.93 -7.03 24.46
C ASP A 127 -6.94 -8.44 25.08
N PRO A 128 -6.84 -8.56 26.43
CA PRO A 128 -6.88 -9.86 27.10
C PRO A 128 -8.24 -10.56 27.00
N MET A 129 -9.29 -9.84 26.59
CA MET A 129 -10.65 -10.38 26.44
C MET A 129 -10.93 -10.89 25.02
N ALA A 130 -9.96 -10.78 24.10
CA ALA A 130 -10.10 -11.29 22.74
C ALA A 130 -10.22 -12.83 22.71
N MET A 131 -11.13 -13.34 21.87
CA MET A 131 -11.34 -14.78 21.69
C MET A 131 -10.10 -15.51 21.12
N ILE A 132 -9.24 -14.78 20.39
CA ILE A 132 -7.93 -15.22 19.93
C ILE A 132 -6.92 -14.23 20.47
N VAL A 133 -6.08 -14.69 21.39
CA VAL A 133 -5.02 -13.88 21.99
C VAL A 133 -3.96 -13.59 20.92
N GLY A 134 -3.72 -12.31 20.62
CA GLY A 134 -2.62 -11.91 19.74
C GLY A 134 -1.27 -11.96 20.47
N ASN A 135 -0.17 -12.15 19.74
CA ASN A 135 1.20 -12.06 20.27
C ASN A 135 1.89 -10.78 19.73
N ALA A 136 2.83 -10.25 20.50
CA ALA A 136 3.73 -9.16 20.13
C ALA A 136 4.33 -9.32 18.73
N GLY A 137 4.80 -10.52 18.37
CA GLY A 137 5.43 -10.78 17.07
C GLY A 137 4.46 -10.64 15.89
N GLU A 138 3.23 -11.13 16.04
CA GLU A 138 2.19 -11.05 15.02
C GLU A 138 1.74 -9.59 14.82
N SER A 139 1.43 -8.89 15.91
CA SER A 139 1.04 -7.49 15.89
C SER A 139 2.14 -6.59 15.31
N THR A 140 3.40 -6.82 15.70
CA THR A 140 4.54 -6.07 15.17
C THR A 140 4.71 -6.32 13.68
N PHE A 141 4.56 -7.56 13.21
CA PHE A 141 4.63 -7.88 11.79
C PHE A 141 3.53 -7.18 10.98
N MET A 142 2.28 -7.19 11.46
CA MET A 142 1.18 -6.48 10.78
C MET A 142 1.43 -4.98 10.69
N VAL A 143 1.92 -4.36 11.76
CA VAL A 143 2.30 -2.94 11.78
C VAL A 143 3.43 -2.67 10.80
N CYS A 144 4.49 -3.49 10.80
CA CYS A 144 5.61 -3.34 9.85
C CYS A 144 5.16 -3.44 8.39
N MET A 145 4.22 -4.34 8.10
CA MET A 145 3.62 -4.48 6.77
C MET A 145 2.86 -3.22 6.36
N ALA A 146 2.02 -2.69 7.26
CA ALA A 146 1.27 -1.46 7.02
C ALA A 146 2.21 -0.27 6.79
N MET A 147 3.25 -0.12 7.61
CA MET A 147 4.28 0.90 7.46
C MET A 147 5.02 0.79 6.13
N THR A 148 5.45 -0.42 5.75
CA THR A 148 6.14 -0.65 4.47
C THR A 148 5.25 -0.31 3.29
N LEU A 149 3.98 -0.69 3.35
CA LEU A 149 3.00 -0.38 2.32
C LEU A 149 2.82 1.14 2.19
N ALA A 150 2.73 1.88 3.30
CA ALA A 150 2.69 3.34 3.29
C ALA A 150 3.97 3.98 2.73
N ILE A 151 5.15 3.44 3.01
CA ILE A 151 6.42 3.97 2.48
C ILE A 151 6.54 3.72 0.98
N LEU A 152 6.24 2.50 0.54
CA LEU A 152 6.48 2.06 -0.82
C LEU A 152 5.37 2.44 -1.79
N PHE A 153 4.13 2.63 -1.33
CA PHE A 153 2.98 2.93 -2.20
C PHE A 153 3.19 4.09 -3.19
N PRO A 154 3.64 5.30 -2.77
CA PRO A 154 3.83 6.39 -3.71
C PRO A 154 4.90 6.03 -4.75
N LEU A 155 6.05 5.52 -4.30
CA LEU A 155 7.16 5.13 -5.18
C LEU A 155 6.74 4.04 -6.18
N TYR A 156 5.97 3.06 -5.72
CA TYR A 156 5.42 1.99 -6.54
C TYR A 156 4.49 2.55 -7.61
N SER A 157 3.57 3.45 -7.23
CA SER A 157 2.60 4.06 -8.14
C SER A 157 3.30 4.88 -9.23
N PHE A 158 4.32 5.68 -8.85
CA PHE A 158 5.18 6.38 -9.81
C PHE A 158 5.94 5.40 -10.73
N GLY A 159 6.52 4.33 -10.18
CA GLY A 159 7.17 3.28 -10.95
C GLY A 159 6.23 2.63 -11.97
N VAL A 160 5.02 2.23 -11.55
CA VAL A 160 4.02 1.65 -12.46
C VAL A 160 3.67 2.62 -13.58
N TYR A 161 3.38 3.87 -13.26
CA TYR A 161 2.94 4.82 -14.28
C TYR A 161 4.06 5.15 -15.28
N TYR A 162 5.24 5.56 -14.81
CA TYR A 162 6.32 6.03 -15.67
C TYR A 162 7.13 4.90 -16.29
N PHE A 163 7.33 3.78 -15.59
CA PHE A 163 8.19 2.68 -16.04
C PHE A 163 7.41 1.51 -16.66
N VAL A 164 6.14 1.29 -16.30
CA VAL A 164 5.36 0.15 -16.84
C VAL A 164 4.36 0.60 -17.90
N LEU A 165 3.51 1.58 -17.60
CA LEU A 165 2.36 1.97 -18.42
C LEU A 165 2.72 2.91 -19.57
N ARG A 166 3.41 4.03 -19.26
CA ARG A 166 3.79 5.08 -20.21
C ARG A 166 4.83 4.70 -21.28
N PRO A 167 5.83 3.81 -21.06
CA PRO A 167 6.93 3.70 -22.00
C PRO A 167 6.57 2.95 -23.29
N ALA A 168 6.86 3.58 -24.42
CA ALA A 168 6.69 3.07 -25.78
C ALA A 168 7.84 2.15 -26.26
N GLY A 169 8.91 2.00 -25.49
CA GLY A 169 10.12 1.25 -25.87
C GLY A 169 10.23 -0.18 -25.31
N ARG A 170 11.33 -0.87 -25.64
CA ARG A 170 11.76 -2.15 -25.02
C ARG A 170 12.32 -1.88 -23.60
N PRO A 171 12.27 -2.85 -22.67
CA PRO A 171 11.71 -4.20 -22.79
C PRO A 171 10.16 -4.22 -22.69
N ARG A 172 9.54 -5.36 -23.01
CA ARG A 172 8.07 -5.55 -22.99
C ARG A 172 7.52 -5.24 -21.59
N LYS A 173 6.29 -4.72 -21.53
CA LYS A 173 5.58 -4.33 -20.29
C LYS A 173 5.69 -5.36 -19.15
N ARG A 174 5.54 -6.65 -19.47
CA ARG A 174 5.65 -7.76 -18.50
C ARG A 174 7.01 -7.76 -17.78
N TYR A 175 8.11 -7.65 -18.52
CA TYR A 175 9.46 -7.64 -17.92
C TYR A 175 9.70 -6.39 -17.06
N ARG A 176 9.22 -5.22 -17.51
CA ARG A 176 9.32 -3.99 -16.72
C ARG A 176 8.55 -4.10 -15.40
N PHE A 177 7.37 -4.69 -15.44
CA PHE A 177 6.59 -4.95 -14.25
C PHE A 177 7.28 -5.95 -13.32
N THR A 178 7.75 -7.09 -13.85
CA THR A 178 8.48 -8.08 -13.04
C THR A 178 9.72 -7.48 -12.40
N LEU A 179 10.49 -6.66 -13.14
CA LEU A 179 11.66 -5.96 -12.61
C LEU A 179 11.27 -4.99 -11.49
N LEU A 180 10.20 -4.21 -11.69
CA LEU A 180 9.68 -3.31 -10.66
C LEU A 180 9.32 -4.09 -9.40
N CYS A 181 8.57 -5.19 -9.54
CA CYS A 181 8.21 -6.04 -8.40
C CYS A 181 9.44 -6.62 -7.69
N MET A 182 10.47 -7.07 -8.41
CA MET A 182 11.70 -7.58 -7.81
C MET A 182 12.44 -6.49 -7.02
N VAL A 183 12.55 -5.27 -7.57
CA VAL A 183 13.17 -4.14 -6.86
C VAL A 183 12.40 -3.82 -5.58
N PHE A 184 11.07 -3.70 -5.67
CA PHE A 184 10.24 -3.41 -4.51
C PHE A 184 10.23 -4.55 -3.47
N ALA A 185 10.30 -5.81 -3.92
CA ALA A 185 10.42 -6.96 -3.03
C ALA A 185 11.72 -6.93 -2.21
N VAL A 186 12.85 -6.62 -2.87
CA VAL A 186 14.15 -6.49 -2.18
C VAL A 186 14.11 -5.34 -1.17
N ILE A 187 13.59 -4.17 -1.57
CA ILE A 187 13.47 -3.02 -0.67
C ILE A 187 12.55 -3.33 0.52
N ALA A 188 11.41 -3.98 0.27
CA ALA A 188 10.48 -4.42 1.30
C ALA A 188 11.14 -5.33 2.34
N ILE A 189 11.86 -6.37 1.89
CA ILE A 189 12.59 -7.28 2.77
C ILE A 189 13.66 -6.53 3.57
N ALA A 190 14.39 -5.60 2.93
CA ALA A 190 15.41 -4.81 3.59
C ALA A 190 14.85 -3.80 4.61
N LEU A 191 13.62 -3.31 4.40
CA LEU A 191 12.93 -2.41 5.33
C LEU A 191 12.43 -3.13 6.58
N LEU A 192 12.04 -4.41 6.46
CA LEU A 192 11.41 -5.16 7.54
C LEU A 192 12.21 -5.13 8.86
N PRO A 193 13.53 -5.40 8.90
CA PRO A 193 14.31 -5.31 10.13
C PRO A 193 14.34 -3.91 10.73
N VAL A 194 14.45 -2.87 9.90
CA VAL A 194 14.49 -1.48 10.36
C VAL A 194 13.15 -1.09 10.98
N LEU A 195 12.06 -1.43 10.29
CA LEU A 195 10.70 -1.14 10.77
C LEU A 195 10.35 -1.94 12.02
N TRP A 196 10.85 -3.16 12.16
CA TRP A 196 10.65 -3.97 13.36
C TRP A 196 11.16 -3.28 14.64
N HIS A 197 12.28 -2.56 14.54
CA HIS A 197 12.84 -1.81 15.67
C HIS A 197 12.13 -0.46 15.89
N ILE A 198 11.59 0.13 14.83
CA ILE A 198 10.90 1.43 14.90
C ILE A 198 9.44 1.27 15.34
N ALA A 199 8.78 0.16 15.01
CA ALA A 199 7.36 -0.05 15.25
C ALA A 199 6.97 0.12 16.73
N PRO A 200 7.69 -0.45 17.73
CA PRO A 200 7.35 -0.24 19.13
C PRO A 200 7.53 1.20 19.63
N LEU A 201 8.39 1.99 18.96
CA LEU A 201 8.59 3.41 19.30
C LEU A 201 7.41 4.28 18.83
N LEU A 202 6.81 3.91 17.69
CA LEU A 202 5.65 4.61 17.13
C LEU A 202 4.33 4.10 17.67
N TYR A 203 4.27 2.82 18.05
CA TYR A 203 3.09 2.15 18.59
C TYR A 203 3.44 1.46 19.92
N PRO A 204 3.44 2.20 21.04
CA PRO A 204 3.82 1.67 22.35
C PRO A 204 2.95 0.50 22.83
N GLY A 205 1.69 0.40 22.37
CA GLY A 205 0.78 -0.71 22.69
C GLY A 205 1.34 -2.08 22.29
N LEU A 206 2.28 -2.15 21.35
CA LEU A 206 2.99 -3.39 21.00
C LEU A 206 3.78 -3.99 22.18
N LEU A 207 4.19 -3.15 23.15
CA LEU A 207 4.93 -3.59 24.33
C LEU A 207 4.03 -4.23 25.41
N GLU A 208 2.72 -4.09 25.28
CA GLU A 208 1.74 -4.65 26.23
C GLU A 208 1.41 -6.12 25.95
N PHE A 209 1.80 -6.61 24.77
CA PHE A 209 1.58 -7.99 24.38
C PHE A 209 2.49 -8.96 25.17
N PRO A 210 1.97 -10.14 25.54
CA PRO A 210 2.80 -11.19 26.11
C PRO A 210 3.82 -11.71 25.08
N ASN A 211 5.03 -12.01 25.56
CA ASN A 211 6.09 -12.66 24.76
C ASN A 211 5.74 -14.12 24.48
#